data_AF-A0A1W7AB20-F1
#
_entry.id   AF-A0A1W7AB20-F1
#
_cell.length_a   1.000
_cell.length_b   1.000
_cell.length_c   1.000
_cell.angle_alpha   90.00
_cell.angle_beta   90.00
_cell.angle_gamma   90.00
#
_symmetry.space_group_name_H-M   'P 1'
#
loop_
_entity.id
_entity.type
_entity.pdbx_description
1 polymer ?
#
loop_
_entity_poly.entity_id
_entity_poly.type
_entity_poly.pdbx_seq_one_letter_code
_entity_poly.pdbx_strand_id
1 'polypeptide(L)' 'MLDENKMKRINELAQKKKTIGLTDEEGKEQTLLRKEYLQSFRQSFKKTIENTTIIDPEGNDVTPDKVKEIQKINNIRK' A
#
# COMPACT_ATOMS: atom_id res chain seq x y z
N MET A 1 -4.90 -2.15 8.35
CA MET A 1 -3.57 -1.67 8.76
C MET A 1 -2.95 -2.79 9.57
N LEU A 2 -1.68 -3.12 9.32
CA LEU A 2 -1.04 -4.28 9.95
C LEU A 2 -0.78 -4.01 11.44
N ASP A 3 -0.77 -5.07 12.26
CA ASP A 3 -0.43 -4.97 13.69
C ASP A 3 0.96 -4.37 13.92
N GLU A 4 1.08 -3.50 14.92
CA GLU A 4 2.34 -2.84 15.29
C GLU A 4 3.46 -3.84 15.60
N ASN A 5 3.10 -4.98 16.21
CA ASN A 5 4.04 -6.05 16.53
C ASN A 5 4.66 -6.67 15.27
N LYS A 6 3.86 -6.89 14.22
CA LYS A 6 4.36 -7.39 12.93
C LYS A 6 5.24 -6.36 12.22
N MET A 7 4.92 -5.08 12.34
CA MET A 7 5.75 -4.01 11.79
C MET A 7 7.12 -3.90 12.45
N LYS A 8 7.18 -3.99 13.78
CA LYS A 8 8.45 -4.05 14.53
C LYS A 8 9.30 -5.23 14.06
N ARG A 9 8.68 -6.41 13.91
CA ARG A 9 9.36 -7.61 13.42
C ARG A 9 9.93 -7.45 12.00
N ILE A 10 9.18 -6.83 11.09
CA ILE A 10 9.67 -6.51 9.73
C ILE A 10 10.93 -5.63 9.79
N ASN A 11 10.93 -4.61 10.67
CA ASN A 11 12.06 -3.70 10.82
C ASN A 11 13.29 -4.39 11.43
N GLU A 12 13.10 -5.26 12.42
CA GLU A 12 14.17 -6.09 12.99
C GLU A 12 14.82 -6.97 11.92
N LEU A 13 14.01 -7.70 11.14
CA LEU A 13 14.49 -8.54 10.05
C LEU A 13 15.19 -7.72 8.96
N ALA A 14 14.69 -6.51 8.67
CA ALA A 14 15.32 -5.61 7.69
C ALA A 14 16.67 -5.08 8.18
N GLN A 15 16.79 -4.75 9.46
CA GLN A 15 18.04 -4.33 10.07
C GLN A 15 19.05 -5.48 10.07
N LYS A 16 18.63 -6.69 10.46
CA LYS A 16 19.47 -7.90 10.46
C LYS A 16 19.98 -8.25 9.06
N LYS A 17 19.12 -8.13 8.03
CA LYS A 17 19.51 -8.28 6.62
C LYS A 17 20.66 -7.35 6.23
N LYS A 18 20.65 -6.11 6.73
CA LYS A 18 21.63 -5.08 6.38
C LYS A 18 22.95 -5.26 7.11
N THR A 19 22.94 -5.78 8.34
CA THR A 19 24.13 -5.89 9.17
C THR A 19 24.85 -7.23 9.04
N ILE A 20 24.13 -8.34 9.22
CA ILE A 20 24.70 -9.68 9.41
C ILE A 20 24.33 -10.62 8.25
N GLY A 21 23.22 -10.34 7.58
CA GLY A 21 22.60 -11.24 6.61
C GLY A 21 21.41 -11.99 7.24
N LEU A 22 20.50 -12.45 6.39
CA LEU A 22 19.33 -13.24 6.80
C LEU A 22 19.62 -14.74 6.60
N THR A 23 19.12 -15.56 7.50
CA THR A 23 18.97 -17.00 7.22
C THR A 23 17.79 -17.24 6.29
N ASP A 24 17.74 -18.40 5.63
CA ASP A 24 16.65 -18.73 4.71
C ASP A 24 15.27 -18.76 5.39
N GLU A 25 15.21 -19.16 6.66
CA GLU A 25 13.98 -19.17 7.46
C GLU A 25 13.49 -17.74 7.75
N GLU A 26 14.40 -16.85 8.15
CA GLU A 26 14.10 -15.44 8.40
C GLU A 26 13.74 -14.70 7.10
N GLY A 27 14.35 -15.08 5.98
CA GLY A 27 13.99 -14.56 4.66
C GLY A 27 12.57 -14.93 4.24
N LYS A 28 12.14 -16.16 4.52
CA LYS A 28 10.75 -16.62 4.31
C LYS A 28 9.78 -15.86 5.22
N GLU A 29 10.10 -15.72 6.50
CA GLU A 29 9.31 -14.94 7.47
C GLU A 29 9.14 -13.48 7.00
N GLN A 30 10.25 -12.82 6.63
CA GLN A 30 10.23 -11.45 6.13
C GLN A 30 9.37 -11.31 4.87
N THR A 31 9.46 -12.26 3.94
CA THR A 31 8.68 -12.23 2.70
C THR A 31 7.18 -12.38 2.98
N LEU A 32 6.80 -13.28 3.88
CA LEU A 32 5.42 -13.49 4.30
C LEU A 32 4.83 -12.22 4.95
N LEU A 33 5.54 -11.66 5.93
CA LEU A 33 5.14 -10.44 6.62
C LEU A 33 5.01 -9.24 5.68
N ARG A 34 5.94 -9.09 4.72
CA ARG A 34 5.88 -8.03 3.70
C ARG A 34 4.70 -8.22 2.75
N LYS A 35 4.36 -9.47 2.38
CA LYS A 35 3.21 -9.75 1.54
C LYS A 35 1.91 -9.33 2.22
N GLU A 36 1.76 -9.66 3.50
CA GLU A 36 0.60 -9.28 4.30
C GLU A 36 0.48 -7.75 4.43
N TYR A 37 1.58 -7.08 4.75
CA TYR A 37 1.66 -5.61 4.79
C TYR A 37 1.23 -4.98 3.47
N LEU A 38 1.80 -5.43 2.35
CA LEU A 38 1.50 -4.88 1.03
C LEU A 38 0.04 -5.11 0.64
N GLN A 39 -0.57 -6.24 1.04
CA GLN A 39 -1.98 -6.48 0.78
C GLN A 39 -2.86 -5.47 1.53
N SER A 40 -2.63 -5.27 2.83
CA SER A 40 -3.39 -4.29 3.61
C SER A 40 -3.16 -2.86 3.09
N PHE A 41 -1.91 -2.52 2.78
CA PHE A 41 -1.54 -1.21 2.24
C PHE A 41 -2.18 -0.93 0.88
N ARG A 42 -2.15 -1.89 -0.05
CA ARG A 42 -2.80 -1.75 -1.37
C ARG A 42 -4.30 -1.54 -1.23
N GLN A 43 -4.96 -2.23 -0.29
CA GLN A 43 -6.38 -2.03 -0.05
C GLN A 43 -6.70 -0.64 0.47
N SER A 44 -5.94 -0.12 1.46
CA SER A 44 -6.14 1.23 1.96
C SER A 44 -5.85 2.28 0.89
N PHE A 45 -4.75 2.11 0.15
CA PHE A 45 -4.32 3.06 -0.87
C PHE A 45 -5.29 3.09 -2.06
N LYS A 46 -5.85 1.94 -2.46
CA LYS A 46 -6.90 1.87 -3.47
C LYS A 46 -8.11 2.73 -3.08
N LYS A 47 -8.57 2.62 -1.82
CA LYS A 47 -9.66 3.47 -1.31
C LYS A 47 -9.31 4.96 -1.34
N THR A 48 -8.07 5.33 -0.97
CA THR A 48 -7.63 6.72 -1.04
C THR A 48 -7.69 7.26 -2.47
N ILE A 49 -7.16 6.51 -3.44
CA ILE A 49 -7.20 6.91 -4.86
C ILE A 49 -8.65 7.04 -5.34
N GLU A 50 -9.50 6.08 -5.03
CA GLU A 50 -10.91 6.08 -5.43
C GLU A 50 -11.67 7.30 -4.88
N ASN A 51 -11.25 7.89 -3.76
CA ASN A 51 -11.90 9.06 -3.18
C ASN A 51 -11.18 10.39 -3.48
N THR A 52 -10.07 10.37 -4.22
CA THR A 52 -9.28 11.57 -4.52
C THR A 52 -9.49 11.99 -5.96
N THR A 53 -9.69 13.29 -6.18
CA THR A 53 -9.72 13.91 -7.51
C THR A 53 -8.42 14.68 -7.69
N ILE A 54 -7.75 14.48 -8.83
CA ILE A 54 -6.50 15.13 -9.19
C ILE A 54 -6.81 16.27 -10.15
N ILE A 55 -6.47 17.49 -9.75
CA ILE A 55 -6.64 18.70 -10.54
C ILE A 55 -5.25 19.25 -10.85
N ASP A 56 -4.99 19.57 -12.11
CA ASP A 56 -3.74 20.19 -12.54
C ASP A 56 -3.67 21.68 -12.10
N PRO A 57 -2.52 22.34 -12.22
CA PRO A 57 -2.39 23.76 -11.89
C PRO A 57 -3.25 24.70 -12.75
N GLU A 58 -3.71 24.25 -13.92
CA GLU A 58 -4.57 25.00 -14.84
C GLU A 58 -6.06 24.82 -14.51
N GLY A 59 -6.41 23.93 -13.58
CA GLY A 59 -7.77 23.67 -13.12
C GLY A 59 -8.48 22.50 -13.81
N ASN A 60 -7.79 21.74 -14.67
CA ASN A 60 -8.40 20.60 -15.35
C ASN A 60 -8.33 19.33 -14.47
N ASP A 61 -9.41 18.54 -14.51
CA ASP A 61 -9.47 17.26 -13.82
C ASP A 61 -8.76 16.16 -14.63
N VAL A 62 -7.51 15.93 -14.25
CA VAL A 62 -6.61 14.90 -14.80
C VAL A 62 -6.72 13.56 -14.08
N THR A 63 -7.77 13.34 -13.28
CA THR A 63 -8.02 12.03 -12.67
C THR A 63 -8.16 10.98 -13.78
N PRO A 64 -7.43 9.85 -13.71
CA PRO A 64 -7.49 8.81 -14.74
C PRO A 64 -8.91 8.29 -14.95
N ASP A 65 -9.28 7.99 -16.21
CA ASP A 65 -10.65 7.56 -16.55
C ASP A 65 -11.11 6.32 -15.79
N LYS A 66 -10.22 5.36 -15.58
CA LYS A 66 -10.50 4.15 -14.78
C LYS A 66 -10.94 4.49 -13.35
N VAL A 67 -10.35 5.53 -12.75
CA VAL A 67 -10.70 5.96 -11.39
C VAL A 67 -12.05 6.68 -11.42
N LYS A 68 -12.29 7.52 -12.45
CA LYS A 68 -13.59 8.19 -12.67
C LYS A 68 -14.73 7.18 -12.85
N GLU A 69 -14.51 6.09 -13.59
CA GLU A 69 -15.49 5.00 -13.75
C GLU A 69 -15.79 4.30 -12.43
N ILE A 70 -14.76 3.93 -11.67
CA ILE A 70 -14.93 3.30 -10.35
C ILE A 70 -15.69 4.23 -9.39
N GLN A 71 -15.40 5.53 -9.41
CA GLN A 71 -16.12 6.53 -8.61
C GLN A 71 -17.62 6.61 -8.97
N LYS A 72 -17.96 6.52 -10.26
CA LYS A 72 -19.36 6.49 -10.72
C LYS A 72 -20.07 5.22 -10.26
N ILE A 73 -19.42 4.05 -10.42
CA ILE A 73 -19.96 2.76 -9.95
C ILE A 73 -20.22 2.79 -8.44
N ASN A 74 -19.31 3.40 -7.69
CA ASN A 74 -19.40 3.54 -6.24
C ASN A 74 -20.30 4.72 -5.78
N ASN A 75 -20.99 5.41 -6.70
CA ASN A 75 -21.83 6.60 -6.43
C ASN A 75 -21.12 7.75 -5.70
N ILE A 76 -19.79 7.84 -5.78
CA ILE A 76 -18.97 8.89 -5.15
C ILE A 76 -19.00 10.16 -6.01
N ARG A 77 -19.09 10.00 -7.33
CA ARG A 77 -19.11 11.09 -8.30
C ARG A 77 -20.44 11.07 -9.06
N LYS A 78 -21.25 12.13 -8.91
CA LYS A 78 -22.51 12.35 -9.62
C LYS A 78 -22.28 12.98 -10.98
#